data_AF-A0A420CRL6-F1
#
_entry.id   AF-A0A420CRL6-F1
#
_cell.length_a   1.000
_cell.length_b   1.000
_cell.length_c   1.000
_cell.angle_alpha   90.00
_cell.angle_beta   90.00
_cell.angle_gamma   90.00
#
_symmetry.space_group_name_H-M   'P 1'
#
loop_
_entity.id
_entity.type
_entity.pdbx_description
1 polymer ?
#
loop_
_entity_poly.entity_id
_entity_poly.type
_entity_poly.pdbx_seq_one_letter_code
_entity_poly.pdbx_strand_id
1 'polypeptide(L)'
;MKSYTTNYTNTLIEAAEDCPVFRSQVPPEKKEKTLANLQYEQLIKSPYQYSSDDLIFECYAIKNEISKNEKENEREKFFSRGQPCLRCSPLAKKYGFGFHHNTEGKVALIAIESEEYQTLLNDPSIAKTKAMRSKRK
;
A
#
# COMPACT_ATOMS: atom_id res chain seq x y z
N MET A 1 9.78 23.90 -5.13
CA MET A 1 8.38 23.38 -5.11
C MET A 1 8.25 22.40 -3.96
N LYS A 2 7.09 22.33 -3.30
CA LYS A 2 6.85 21.38 -2.20
C LYS A 2 6.63 19.99 -2.78
N SER A 3 7.49 19.03 -2.41
CA SER A 3 7.31 17.61 -2.76
C SER A 3 6.48 16.92 -1.67
N TYR A 4 5.52 16.09 -2.09
CA TYR A 4 4.67 15.31 -1.19
C TYR A 4 5.14 13.85 -1.16
N THR A 5 4.97 13.18 -0.02
CA THR A 5 5.28 11.77 0.15
C THR A 5 4.11 11.04 0.79
N THR A 6 4.04 9.75 0.52
CA THR A 6 3.09 8.78 1.07
C THR A 6 3.77 7.76 1.99
N ASN A 7 5.06 7.95 2.25
CA ASN A 7 5.86 7.04 3.08
C ASN A 7 5.48 7.16 4.55
N TYR A 8 5.45 6.00 5.20
CA TYR A 8 5.46 5.87 6.66
C TYR A 8 6.73 5.15 7.05
N THR A 9 7.15 5.29 8.31
CA THR A 9 8.28 4.56 8.88
C THR A 9 7.82 3.89 10.17
N ASN A 10 8.29 2.66 10.40
CA ASN A 10 7.98 1.86 11.58
C ASN A 10 6.49 1.88 11.96
N THR A 11 5.62 1.64 10.99
CA THR A 11 4.18 1.83 11.10
C THR A 11 3.43 0.64 10.49
N LEU A 12 2.43 0.12 11.20
CA LEU A 12 1.43 -0.77 10.65
C LEU A 12 0.20 0.05 10.22
N ILE A 13 -0.09 0.01 8.92
CA ILE A 13 -1.40 0.39 8.40
C ILE A 13 -2.32 -0.82 8.58
N GLU A 14 -3.22 -0.73 9.56
CA GLU A 14 -4.21 -1.75 9.85
C GLU A 14 -5.28 -1.82 8.75
N ALA A 15 -5.93 -2.96 8.62
CA ALA A 15 -7.13 -3.08 7.81
C ALA A 15 -8.22 -2.08 8.26
N ALA A 16 -9.08 -1.68 7.33
CA ALA A 16 -10.15 -0.73 7.63
C ALA A 16 -11.16 -1.32 8.63
N GLU A 17 -11.73 -0.47 9.48
CA GLU A 17 -12.75 -0.90 10.45
C GLU A 17 -13.99 -1.51 9.80
N ASP A 18 -14.31 -1.10 8.57
CA ASP A 18 -15.42 -1.62 7.78
C ASP A 18 -14.98 -2.61 6.70
N CYS A 19 -13.79 -3.22 6.85
CA CYS A 19 -13.31 -4.26 5.96
C CYS A 19 -14.29 -5.46 6.03
N PRO A 20 -14.84 -5.92 4.89
CA PRO A 20 -15.93 -6.89 4.86
C PRO A 20 -15.46 -8.34 5.06
N VAL A 21 -14.15 -8.58 5.18
CA VAL A 21 -13.56 -9.92 5.25
C VAL A 21 -12.74 -10.09 6.53
N PHE A 22 -12.75 -11.32 7.07
CA PHE A 22 -11.99 -11.71 8.26
C PHE A 22 -10.72 -12.50 7.93
N ARG A 23 -10.54 -12.87 6.66
CA ARG A 23 -9.32 -13.49 6.13
C ARG A 23 -8.93 -12.77 4.85
N SER A 24 -7.63 -12.63 4.65
CA SER A 24 -7.07 -12.04 3.44
C SER A 24 -7.53 -12.75 2.19
N GLN A 25 -7.82 -11.98 1.14
CA GLN A 25 -8.25 -12.53 -0.15
C GLN A 25 -7.41 -11.94 -1.27
N VAL A 26 -6.82 -12.80 -2.10
CA VAL A 26 -6.16 -12.37 -3.32
C VAL A 26 -7.16 -11.58 -4.18
N PRO A 27 -6.86 -10.35 -4.60
CA PRO A 27 -7.75 -9.60 -5.47
C PRO A 27 -8.03 -10.39 -6.75
N PRO A 28 -9.30 -10.49 -7.20
CA PRO A 28 -9.63 -11.28 -8.37
C PRO A 28 -8.94 -10.73 -9.61
N GLU A 29 -8.45 -11.62 -10.47
CA GLU A 29 -7.88 -11.23 -11.75
C GLU A 29 -8.99 -10.69 -12.67
N LYS A 30 -8.63 -9.67 -13.45
CA LYS A 30 -9.50 -9.05 -14.46
C LYS A 30 -8.71 -8.92 -15.75
N LYS A 31 -9.41 -8.69 -16.87
CA LYS A 31 -8.78 -8.43 -18.18
C LYS A 31 -7.73 -7.33 -18.09
N GLU A 32 -8.04 -6.26 -17.36
CA GLU A 32 -7.10 -5.20 -17.01
C GLU A 32 -6.74 -5.29 -15.52
N LYS A 33 -5.45 -5.23 -15.21
CA LYS A 33 -4.99 -5.29 -13.81
C LYS A 33 -5.50 -4.09 -13.03
N THR A 34 -6.23 -4.36 -11.95
CA THR A 34 -6.64 -3.30 -11.03
C THR A 34 -5.44 -2.81 -10.21
N LEU A 35 -5.60 -1.64 -9.56
CA LEU A 35 -4.57 -1.14 -8.64
C LEU A 35 -4.28 -2.15 -7.50
N ALA A 36 -5.32 -2.86 -7.03
CA ALA A 36 -5.15 -3.88 -6.00
C ALA A 36 -4.34 -5.07 -6.51
N ASN A 37 -4.56 -5.52 -7.75
CA ASN A 37 -3.77 -6.61 -8.35
C ASN A 37 -2.30 -6.21 -8.46
N LEU A 38 -2.01 -5.01 -8.99
CA LEU A 38 -0.64 -4.52 -9.15
C LEU A 38 0.10 -4.44 -7.80
N GLN A 39 -0.52 -3.83 -6.80
CA GLN A 39 0.06 -3.73 -5.46
C GLN A 39 0.28 -5.10 -4.81
N TYR A 40 -0.69 -6.00 -4.92
CA TYR A 40 -0.62 -7.34 -4.36
C TYR A 40 0.54 -8.13 -4.98
N GLU A 41 0.60 -8.20 -6.31
CA GLU A 41 1.63 -8.95 -7.03
C GLU A 41 3.04 -8.44 -6.73
N GLN A 42 3.21 -7.12 -6.60
CA GLN A 42 4.50 -6.52 -6.34
C GLN A 42 4.97 -6.76 -4.90
N LEU A 43 4.08 -6.69 -3.92
CA LEU A 43 4.44 -6.88 -2.52
C LEU A 43 4.57 -8.35 -2.12
N ILE A 44 3.81 -9.27 -2.72
CA ILE A 44 3.92 -10.69 -2.38
C ILE A 44 5.23 -11.32 -2.89
N LYS A 45 5.76 -10.81 -4.01
CA LYS A 45 7.04 -11.26 -4.57
C LYS A 45 8.24 -10.63 -3.88
N SER A 46 8.06 -9.42 -3.38
CA SER A 46 9.15 -8.55 -2.93
C SER A 46 8.79 -7.77 -1.66
N PRO A 47 8.52 -8.46 -0.53
CA PRO A 47 8.28 -7.80 0.74
C PRO A 47 9.50 -6.96 1.14
N TYR A 48 9.25 -5.75 1.63
CA TYR A 48 10.27 -4.77 2.05
C TYR A 48 11.26 -4.33 0.97
N GLN A 49 10.95 -4.50 -0.32
CA GLN A 49 11.79 -3.95 -1.39
C GLN A 49 11.44 -2.48 -1.72
N TYR A 50 10.15 -2.16 -1.70
CA TYR A 50 9.62 -0.88 -2.17
C TYR A 50 9.16 0.00 -1.01
N SER A 51 9.29 1.31 -1.13
CA SER A 51 8.58 2.27 -0.26
C SER A 51 7.14 2.47 -0.71
N SER A 52 6.30 3.19 0.06
CA SER A 52 4.95 3.57 -0.39
C SER A 52 5.01 4.37 -1.69
N ASP A 53 5.92 5.34 -1.77
CA ASP A 53 6.07 6.21 -2.94
C ASP A 53 6.45 5.40 -4.17
N ASP A 54 7.40 4.47 -4.03
CA ASP A 54 7.83 3.63 -5.14
C ASP A 54 6.70 2.72 -5.63
N LEU A 55 5.97 2.11 -4.70
CA LEU A 55 4.85 1.21 -5.04
C LEU A 55 3.71 1.97 -5.73
N ILE A 56 3.32 3.12 -5.18
CA ILE A 56 2.22 3.94 -5.73
C ILE A 56 2.61 4.49 -7.10
N PHE A 57 3.84 4.98 -7.24
CA PHE A 57 4.33 5.51 -8.51
C PHE A 57 4.49 4.41 -9.56
N GLU A 58 5.02 3.24 -9.22
CA GLU A 58 5.16 2.14 -10.18
C GLU A 58 3.79 1.67 -10.70
N CYS A 59 2.79 1.58 -9.82
CA CYS A 59 1.42 1.30 -10.24
C CYS A 59 0.86 2.37 -11.18
N TYR A 60 1.15 3.64 -10.94
CA TYR A 60 0.77 4.75 -11.82
C TYR A 60 1.50 4.65 -13.17
N ALA A 61 2.81 4.41 -13.17
CA ALA A 61 3.62 4.29 -14.37
C ALA A 61 3.15 3.13 -15.27
N ILE A 62 2.86 1.96 -14.69
CA ILE A 62 2.32 0.80 -15.42
C ILE A 62 0.98 1.15 -16.07
N LYS A 63 0.08 1.83 -15.34
CA LYS A 63 -1.24 2.17 -15.85
C LYS A 63 -1.26 3.23 -16.94
N ASN A 64 -0.24 4.08 -16.98
CA ASN A 64 -0.11 5.16 -17.97
C ASN A 64 0.98 4.86 -19.00
N GLU A 65 1.47 3.61 -19.05
CA GLU A 65 2.47 3.14 -20.01
C GLU A 65 3.74 4.00 -20.07
N ILE A 66 4.15 4.56 -18.92
CA ILE A 66 5.27 5.49 -18.83
C ILE A 66 6.58 4.76 -19.13
N SER A 67 7.32 5.24 -20.12
CA SER A 67 8.60 4.65 -20.50
C SER A 67 9.67 4.88 -19.43
N LYS A 68 10.69 4.01 -19.38
CA LYS A 68 11.78 4.11 -18.39
C LYS A 68 12.50 5.47 -18.43
N ASN A 69 12.62 6.07 -19.61
CA ASN A 69 13.32 7.35 -19.79
C ASN A 69 12.51 8.54 -19.25
N GLU A 70 11.19 8.40 -19.17
CA GLU A 70 10.29 9.46 -18.69
C GLU A 70 9.95 9.32 -17.20
N LYS A 71 10.24 8.15 -16.60
CA LYS A 71 9.87 7.83 -15.22
C LYS A 71 10.32 8.88 -14.21
N GLU A 72 11.54 9.40 -14.32
CA GLU A 72 12.07 10.35 -13.34
C GLU A 72 11.29 11.68 -13.37
N ASN A 73 11.13 12.27 -14.55
CA ASN A 73 10.37 13.51 -14.75
C ASN A 73 8.89 13.34 -14.33
N GLU A 74 8.28 12.22 -14.71
CA GLU A 74 6.89 11.93 -14.33
C GLU A 74 6.75 11.66 -12.83
N ARG A 75 7.75 11.11 -12.16
CA ARG A 75 7.75 10.93 -10.70
C ARG A 75 7.75 12.26 -9.98
N GLU A 76 8.56 13.21 -10.42
CA GLU A 76 8.57 14.57 -9.86
C GLU A 76 7.22 15.26 -10.03
N LYS A 77 6.64 15.20 -11.24
CA LYS A 77 5.30 15.75 -11.49
C LYS A 77 4.24 15.05 -10.64
N PHE A 78 4.30 13.73 -10.51
CA PHE A 78 3.35 12.95 -9.72
C PHE A 78 3.36 13.40 -8.25
N PHE A 79 4.53 13.58 -7.65
CA PHE A 79 4.66 13.99 -6.24
C PHE A 79 4.68 15.52 -6.01
N SER A 80 4.55 16.33 -7.06
CA SER A 80 4.33 17.79 -6.93
C SER A 80 2.99 18.16 -6.27
N ARG A 81 2.06 17.21 -6.22
CA ARG A 81 0.77 17.29 -5.52
C ARG A 81 0.61 16.10 -4.58
N GLY A 82 -0.21 16.26 -3.54
CA GLY A 82 -0.52 15.19 -2.60
C GLY A 82 -1.14 13.98 -3.29
N GLN A 83 -0.66 12.79 -2.95
CA GLN A 83 -1.14 11.52 -3.52
C GLN A 83 -1.83 10.67 -2.45
N PRO A 84 -2.85 9.86 -2.82
CA PRO A 84 -3.46 8.92 -1.89
C PRO A 84 -2.43 7.88 -1.41
N CYS A 85 -2.19 7.81 -0.11
CA CYS A 85 -1.29 6.82 0.48
C CYS A 85 -1.93 5.42 0.56
N LEU A 86 -1.18 4.44 1.06
CA LEU A 86 -1.64 3.05 1.18
C LEU A 86 -2.83 2.85 2.13
N ARG A 87 -3.15 3.81 3.00
CA ARG A 87 -4.40 3.82 3.77
C ARG A 87 -5.64 3.83 2.87
N CYS A 88 -5.52 4.30 1.63
CA CYS A 88 -6.58 4.30 0.63
C CYS A 88 -6.64 3.01 -0.21
N SER A 89 -5.66 2.11 -0.08
CA SER A 89 -5.56 0.92 -0.94
C SER A 89 -6.75 -0.02 -0.73
N PRO A 90 -7.37 -0.55 -1.80
CA PRO A 90 -8.38 -1.60 -1.68
C PRO A 90 -7.90 -2.81 -0.89
N LEU A 91 -6.59 -3.10 -0.88
CA LEU A 91 -6.03 -4.24 -0.13
C LEU A 91 -6.33 -4.14 1.36
N ALA A 92 -6.08 -2.98 1.96
CA ALA A 92 -6.38 -2.76 3.38
C ALA A 92 -7.86 -2.43 3.65
N LYS A 93 -8.56 -1.90 2.65
CA LYS A 93 -9.96 -1.50 2.80
C LYS A 93 -10.98 -2.63 2.64
N LYS A 94 -10.65 -3.64 1.82
CA LYS A 94 -11.64 -4.63 1.34
C LYS A 94 -11.13 -6.05 1.30
N TYR A 95 -9.84 -6.26 1.08
CA TYR A 95 -9.27 -7.58 0.87
C TYR A 95 -8.58 -8.15 2.12
N GLY A 96 -8.73 -7.49 3.26
CA GLY A 96 -8.26 -8.01 4.54
C GLY A 96 -6.75 -8.08 4.66
N PHE A 97 -6.01 -7.06 4.22
CA PHE A 97 -4.57 -6.98 4.43
C PHE A 97 -4.19 -5.77 5.30
N GLY A 98 -3.03 -5.82 5.96
CA GLY A 98 -2.31 -4.64 6.45
C GLY A 98 -1.09 -4.34 5.61
N PHE A 99 -0.57 -3.13 5.75
CA PHE A 99 0.76 -2.77 5.23
C PHE A 99 1.67 -2.46 6.40
N HIS A 100 2.77 -3.19 6.51
CA HIS A 100 3.80 -2.86 7.49
C HIS A 100 4.94 -2.11 6.81
N HIS A 101 5.23 -0.93 7.34
CA HIS A 101 6.38 -0.11 7.00
C HIS A 101 7.47 -0.36 8.04
N ASN A 102 8.58 -0.93 7.63
CA ASN A 102 9.71 -1.12 8.54
C ASN A 102 10.40 0.23 8.88
N THR A 103 11.46 0.18 9.68
CA THR A 103 12.23 1.35 10.10
C THR A 103 12.89 2.10 8.93
N GLU A 104 13.16 1.42 7.81
CA GLU A 104 13.68 1.98 6.57
C GLU A 104 12.58 2.54 5.64
N GLY A 105 11.30 2.45 6.05
CA GLY A 105 10.15 2.90 5.26
C GLY A 105 9.79 1.98 4.08
N LYS A 106 10.32 0.75 4.07
CA LYS A 106 9.99 -0.28 3.09
C LYS A 106 8.75 -1.05 3.52
N VAL A 107 7.98 -1.53 2.55
CA VAL A 107 6.62 -2.03 2.75
C VAL A 107 6.53 -3.54 2.55
N ALA A 108 5.86 -4.23 3.46
CA ALA A 108 5.33 -5.58 3.26
C ALA A 108 3.81 -5.60 3.38
N LEU A 109 3.17 -6.55 2.68
CA LEU A 109 1.74 -6.81 2.77
C LEU A 109 1.52 -7.98 3.72
N ILE A 110 0.78 -7.75 4.81
CA ILE A 110 0.60 -8.75 5.87
C ILE A 110 -0.87 -9.17 5.92
N ALA A 111 -1.13 -10.47 5.96
CA ALA A 111 -2.48 -11.01 6.04
C ALA A 111 -3.09 -10.81 7.43
N ILE A 112 -4.34 -10.38 7.56
CA ILE A 112 -4.94 -10.01 8.87
C ILE A 112 -5.08 -11.20 9.83
N GLU A 113 -5.20 -12.41 9.29
CA GLU A 113 -5.31 -13.66 10.04
C GLU A 113 -3.95 -14.23 10.47
N SER A 114 -2.83 -13.65 10.03
CA SER A 114 -1.51 -14.21 10.32
C SER A 114 -1.03 -13.87 11.73
N GLU A 115 -0.19 -14.73 12.29
CA GLU A 115 0.52 -14.48 13.56
C GLU A 115 1.43 -13.25 13.47
N GLU A 116 2.02 -12.99 12.29
CA GLU A 116 2.82 -11.80 12.04
C GLU A 116 2.00 -10.53 12.21
N TYR A 117 0.77 -10.48 11.66
CA TYR A 117 -0.10 -9.31 11.83
C TYR A 117 -0.41 -9.06 13.31
N GLN A 118 -0.73 -10.12 14.06
CA GLN A 118 -1.00 -10.01 15.49
C GLN A 118 0.24 -9.57 16.28
N THR A 119 1.43 -10.03 15.90
CA THR A 119 2.69 -9.61 16.51
C THR A 119 2.93 -8.12 16.29
N LEU A 120 2.81 -7.65 15.05
CA LEU A 120 2.98 -6.23 14.69
C LEU A 120 1.92 -5.33 15.37
N LEU A 121 0.68 -5.82 15.48
CA LEU A 121 -0.41 -5.11 16.14
C LEU A 121 -0.14 -4.90 17.64
N ASN A 122 0.40 -5.93 18.30
CA ASN A 122 0.66 -5.91 19.75
C ASN A 122 2.03 -5.31 20.12
N ASP A 123 2.95 -5.13 19.19
CA ASP A 123 4.28 -4.56 19.45
C ASP A 123 4.20 -3.05 19.70
N PRO A 124 4.42 -2.54 20.93
CA PRO A 124 4.27 -1.12 21.25
C PRO A 124 5.28 -0.20 20.55
N SER A 125 6.37 -0.74 20.00
CA SER A 125 7.37 0.04 19.28
C SER A 125 6.90 0.47 17.88
N ILE A 126 5.93 -0.24 17.31
CA ILE A 126 5.38 0.02 15.97
C ILE A 126 4.21 0.99 16.10
N ALA A 127 4.21 2.06 15.31
CA ALA A 127 3.06 2.96 15.22
C ALA A 127 1.89 2.29 14.50
N LYS A 128 0.64 2.61 14.85
CA LYS A 128 -0.54 2.06 14.18
C LYS A 128 -1.40 3.16 13.59
N THR A 129 -1.90 2.91 12.39
CA THR A 129 -2.90 3.76 11.77
C THR A 129 -3.89 2.90 10.99
N LYS A 130 -5.18 3.22 11.07
CA LYS A 130 -6.19 2.47 10.34
C LYS A 130 -6.26 2.89 8.89
N ALA A 131 -6.44 1.93 7.98
CA ALA A 131 -6.86 2.22 6.61
C ALA A 131 -8.20 2.99 6.60
N MET A 132 -8.40 3.77 5.54
CA MET A 132 -9.60 4.58 5.38
C MET A 132 -10.83 3.70 5.19
N ARG A 133 -11.98 4.15 5.69
CA ARG A 133 -13.24 3.43 5.51
C ARG A 133 -13.63 3.30 4.02
N SER A 134 -14.26 2.19 3.67
CA SER A 134 -14.82 1.97 2.33
C SER A 134 -16.07 2.82 2.10
N LYS A 135 -16.94 2.93 3.10
CA LYS A 135 -18.11 3.83 3.07
C LYS A 135 -17.73 5.19 3.67
N ARG A 136 -17.94 6.26 2.89
CA ARG A 136 -17.91 7.63 3.41
C ARG A 136 -19.13 7.79 4.33
N LYS A 137 -18.91 8.21 5.58
CA LYS A 137 -19.99 8.67 6.44
C LYS A 137 -20.38 10.09 6.04
#